data_AF-A0A170V5R8-F1
#
_entry.id   AF-A0A170V5R8-F1
#
_cell.length_a   1.000
_cell.length_b   1.000
_cell.length_c   1.000
_cell.angle_alpha   90.00
_cell.angle_beta   90.00
_cell.angle_gamma   90.00
#
_symmetry.space_group_name_H-M   'P 1'
#
loop_
_entity.id
_entity.type
_entity.pdbx_description
1 polymer ?
#
loop_
_entity_poly.entity_id
_entity_poly.type
_entity_poly.pdbx_seq_one_letter_code
_entity_poly.pdbx_strand_id
1 'polypeptide(L)'
;LGQLPQRVCLYRVVPRLSREFVNPMMVPFVLPSMFVIAENCNKQEFISHILPHLKAVITIQEPIQVLLIFMQRMELMLKMTPCEDVKSDVLPLLYRALESDSQDIQELCLSVLPTFAELIEYPAMKNALLPRIKRLCISTSFVSVRVNCLVCIGK
;
A
#
# COMPACT_ATOMS: atom_id res chain seq x y z
N LEU A 1 5.23 -11.37 -18.06
CA LEU A 1 5.37 -9.90 -18.19
C LEU A 1 6.81 -9.47 -18.50
N GLY A 2 7.84 -10.07 -17.89
CA GLY A 2 9.25 -9.63 -18.02
C GLY A 2 9.94 -9.72 -19.39
N GLN A 3 9.22 -10.02 -20.49
CA GLN A 3 9.77 -10.02 -21.86
C GLN A 3 9.04 -9.06 -22.80
N LEU A 4 7.98 -8.40 -22.35
CA LEU A 4 7.23 -7.45 -23.16
C LEU A 4 7.87 -6.06 -23.07
N PRO A 5 7.94 -5.30 -24.17
CA PRO A 5 8.39 -3.92 -24.12
C PRO A 5 7.51 -3.10 -23.16
N GLN A 6 8.14 -2.22 -22.37
CA GLN A 6 7.47 -1.36 -21.39
C GLN A 6 6.28 -0.58 -21.98
N ARG A 7 6.43 -0.10 -23.22
CA ARG A 7 5.35 0.57 -23.95
C ARG A 7 4.14 -0.35 -24.20
N VAL A 8 4.34 -1.64 -24.46
CA VAL A 8 3.22 -2.59 -24.61
C VAL A 8 2.56 -2.82 -23.26
N CYS A 9 3.35 -2.97 -22.19
CA CYS A 9 2.82 -3.11 -20.83
C CYS A 9 1.94 -1.91 -20.45
N LEU A 10 2.44 -0.69 -20.62
CA LEU A 10 1.73 0.54 -20.22
C LEU A 10 0.49 0.84 -21.08
N TYR A 11 0.59 0.74 -22.40
CA TYR A 11 -0.48 1.20 -23.29
C TYR A 11 -1.45 0.10 -23.70
N ARG A 12 -1.13 -1.18 -23.47
CA ARG A 12 -2.00 -2.31 -23.86
C ARG A 12 -2.38 -3.18 -22.68
N VAL A 13 -1.45 -3.52 -21.80
CA VAL A 13 -1.72 -4.44 -20.68
C VAL A 13 -2.42 -3.73 -19.53
N VAL A 14 -1.87 -2.61 -19.05
CA VAL A 14 -2.45 -1.83 -17.94
C VAL A 14 -3.92 -1.48 -18.16
N PRO A 15 -4.36 -0.96 -19.34
CA PRO A 15 -5.77 -0.67 -19.59
C PRO A 15 -6.68 -1.90 -19.62
N ARG A 16 -6.12 -3.09 -19.84
CA ARG A 16 -6.87 -4.35 -19.80
C ARG A 16 -6.96 -4.86 -18.38
N LEU A 17 -5.88 -4.83 -17.63
CA LEU A 17 -5.88 -5.17 -16.20
C LEU A 17 -6.83 -4.26 -15.42
N SER A 18 -6.84 -2.95 -15.72
CA SER A 18 -7.69 -2.00 -14.99
C SER A 18 -9.19 -2.19 -15.23
N ARG A 19 -9.60 -2.83 -16.33
CA ARG A 19 -11.02 -3.20 -16.56
C ARG A 19 -11.50 -4.26 -15.58
N GLU A 20 -10.61 -5.14 -15.13
CA GLU A 20 -10.95 -6.19 -14.17
C GLU A 20 -11.13 -5.64 -12.75
N PHE A 21 -10.68 -4.42 -12.46
CA PHE A 21 -10.84 -3.79 -11.14
C PHE A 21 -12.29 -3.44 -10.80
N VAL A 22 -13.20 -3.49 -11.78
CA VAL A 22 -14.65 -3.36 -11.54
C VAL A 22 -15.19 -4.52 -10.70
N ASN A 23 -14.54 -5.70 -10.73
CA ASN A 23 -14.90 -6.84 -9.90
C ASN A 23 -13.91 -6.97 -8.72
N PRO A 24 -14.31 -6.57 -7.49
CA PRO A 24 -13.43 -6.62 -6.32
C PRO A 24 -12.81 -8.00 -6.05
N MET A 25 -13.55 -9.08 -6.36
CA MET A 25 -13.06 -10.46 -6.16
C MET A 25 -11.90 -10.82 -7.11
N MET A 26 -11.80 -10.17 -8.27
CA MET A 26 -10.73 -10.40 -9.24
C MET A 26 -9.47 -9.58 -8.92
N VAL A 27 -9.62 -8.47 -8.20
CA VAL A 27 -8.54 -7.53 -7.89
C VAL A 27 -7.30 -8.21 -7.31
N PRO A 28 -7.38 -9.11 -6.31
CA PRO A 28 -6.18 -9.74 -5.73
C PRO A 28 -5.33 -10.52 -6.73
N PHE A 29 -5.94 -11.04 -7.81
CA PHE A 29 -5.24 -11.82 -8.83
C PHE A 29 -4.59 -10.93 -9.89
N VAL A 30 -5.17 -9.76 -10.13
CA VAL A 30 -4.76 -8.83 -11.19
C VAL A 30 -3.81 -7.75 -10.67
N LEU A 31 -4.04 -7.27 -9.45
CA LEU A 31 -3.27 -6.20 -8.81
C LEU A 31 -1.75 -6.49 -8.72
N PRO A 32 -1.28 -7.72 -8.40
CA PRO A 32 0.15 -8.02 -8.40
C PRO A 32 0.79 -7.80 -9.78
N SER A 33 0.07 -8.13 -10.86
CA SER A 33 0.55 -7.90 -12.23
C SER A 33 0.67 -6.41 -12.55
N MET A 34 -0.23 -5.57 -12.02
CA MET A 34 -0.13 -4.12 -12.12
C MET A 34 1.13 -3.60 -11.42
N PHE A 35 1.44 -4.11 -10.22
CA PHE A 35 2.64 -3.73 -9.48
C PHE A 35 3.94 -4.15 -10.17
N VAL A 36 4.00 -5.33 -10.80
CA VAL A 36 5.16 -5.74 -11.60
C VAL A 36 5.44 -4.78 -12.76
N ILE A 37 4.39 -4.24 -13.39
CA ILE A 37 4.55 -3.23 -14.44
C ILE A 37 5.02 -1.91 -13.82
N ALA A 38 4.43 -1.52 -12.69
CA ALA A 38 4.77 -0.30 -11.96
C ALA A 38 6.24 -0.24 -11.53
N GLU A 39 6.85 -1.37 -11.15
CA GLU A 39 8.28 -1.48 -10.79
C GLU A 39 9.22 -1.06 -11.92
N ASN A 40 8.79 -1.20 -13.19
CA ASN A 40 9.58 -0.83 -14.36
C ASN A 40 9.27 0.58 -14.89
N CYS A 41 8.30 1.29 -14.29
CA CYS A 41 7.91 2.62 -14.73
C CYS A 41 8.83 3.69 -14.17
N ASN A 42 9.00 4.78 -14.91
CA ASN A 42 9.48 6.02 -14.29
C ASN A 42 8.33 6.74 -13.55
N LYS A 43 8.65 7.78 -12.78
CA LYS A 43 7.64 8.51 -11.99
C LYS A 43 6.50 9.09 -12.85
N GLN A 44 6.82 9.67 -14.01
CA GLN A 44 5.81 10.29 -14.87
C GLN A 44 4.84 9.25 -15.45
N GLU A 45 5.36 8.10 -15.88
CA GLU A 45 4.56 6.97 -16.37
C GLU A 45 3.68 6.38 -15.27
N PHE A 46 4.22 6.21 -14.06
CA PHE A 46 3.45 5.73 -12.92
C PHE A 46 2.27 6.66 -12.61
N ILE A 47 2.54 7.96 -12.50
CA ILE A 47 1.51 8.98 -12.19
C ILE A 47 0.45 9.03 -13.29
N SER A 48 0.85 8.94 -14.56
CA SER A 48 -0.07 9.12 -15.70
C SER A 48 -0.88 7.86 -16.02
N HIS A 49 -0.29 6.67 -15.85
CA HIS A 49 -0.86 5.42 -16.36
C HIS A 49 -1.20 4.39 -15.29
N ILE A 50 -0.59 4.43 -14.11
CA ILE A 50 -0.79 3.41 -13.06
C ILE A 50 -1.60 3.96 -11.90
N LEU A 51 -1.15 5.08 -11.31
CA LEU A 51 -1.73 5.68 -10.11
C LEU A 51 -3.25 5.93 -10.21
N PRO A 52 -3.81 6.45 -11.33
CA PRO A 52 -5.25 6.70 -11.43
C PRO A 52 -6.09 5.42 -11.26
N HIS A 53 -5.58 4.29 -11.74
CA HIS A 53 -6.21 2.99 -11.56
C HIS A 53 -6.05 2.48 -10.14
N LEU A 54 -4.87 2.64 -9.53
CA LEU A 54 -4.64 2.25 -8.14
C LEU A 54 -5.52 3.03 -7.16
N LYS A 55 -5.74 4.34 -7.38
CA LYS A 55 -6.67 5.14 -6.55
C LYS A 55 -8.07 4.54 -6.49
N ALA A 56 -8.58 4.02 -7.61
CA ALA A 56 -9.87 3.34 -7.63
C ALA A 56 -9.85 2.02 -6.83
N VAL A 57 -8.72 1.31 -6.81
CA VAL A 57 -8.56 0.06 -6.05
C VAL A 57 -8.36 0.31 -4.55
N ILE A 58 -7.75 1.44 -4.17
CA ILE A 58 -7.51 1.79 -2.76
C ILE A 58 -8.81 1.85 -1.97
N THR A 59 -9.93 2.24 -2.56
CA THR A 59 -11.22 2.33 -1.84
C THR A 59 -11.85 0.95 -1.55
N ILE A 60 -11.35 -0.12 -2.18
CA ILE A 60 -11.83 -1.48 -1.99
C ILE A 60 -11.43 -1.97 -0.59
N GLN A 61 -12.42 -2.46 0.17
CA GLN A 61 -12.22 -2.98 1.52
C GLN A 61 -12.22 -4.51 1.54
N GLU A 62 -13.05 -5.12 0.71
CA GLU A 62 -13.10 -6.56 0.54
C GLU A 62 -12.81 -6.93 -0.92
N PRO A 63 -12.00 -7.97 -1.17
CA PRO A 63 -11.45 -8.91 -0.18
C PRO A 63 -10.17 -8.38 0.51
N ILE A 64 -9.87 -8.83 1.74
CA ILE A 64 -8.77 -8.33 2.59
C ILE A 64 -7.38 -8.45 1.93
N GLN A 65 -7.23 -9.39 0.99
CA GLN A 65 -6.04 -9.62 0.19
C GLN A 65 -5.63 -8.38 -0.62
N VAL A 66 -6.58 -7.51 -0.98
CA VAL A 66 -6.27 -6.24 -1.66
C VAL A 66 -5.38 -5.38 -0.77
N LEU A 67 -5.77 -5.21 0.50
CA LEU A 67 -4.98 -4.46 1.48
C LEU A 67 -3.61 -5.10 1.72
N LEU A 68 -3.56 -6.43 1.81
CA LEU A 68 -2.31 -7.17 1.97
C LEU A 68 -1.34 -6.90 0.80
N ILE A 69 -1.80 -6.96 -0.44
CA ILE A 69 -0.96 -6.72 -1.63
C ILE A 69 -0.43 -5.27 -1.63
N PHE A 70 -1.25 -4.29 -1.23
CA PHE A 70 -0.78 -2.91 -1.06
C PHE A 70 0.31 -2.81 0.00
N MET A 71 0.16 -3.49 1.14
CA MET A 71 1.20 -3.50 2.18
C MET A 71 2.51 -4.13 1.68
N GLN A 72 2.42 -5.22 0.92
CA GLN A 72 3.58 -5.88 0.30
C GLN A 72 4.30 -5.02 -0.76
N ARG A 73 3.64 -3.98 -1.27
CA ARG A 73 4.18 -3.05 -2.28
C ARG A 73 4.18 -1.59 -1.80
N MET A 74 4.13 -1.39 -0.49
CA MET A 74 4.03 -0.06 0.11
C MET A 74 5.23 0.83 -0.19
N GLU A 75 6.43 0.25 -0.21
CA GLU A 75 7.66 1.00 -0.53
C GLU A 75 7.61 1.60 -1.94
N LEU A 76 7.13 0.84 -2.93
CA LEU A 76 6.94 1.33 -4.29
C LEU A 76 5.89 2.44 -4.33
N MET A 77 4.75 2.25 -3.63
CA MET A 77 3.69 3.25 -3.54
C MET A 77 4.22 4.58 -3.02
N LEU A 78 4.95 4.60 -1.89
CA LEU A 78 5.47 5.83 -1.30
C LEU A 78 6.57 6.49 -2.13
N LYS A 79 7.43 5.71 -2.80
CA LYS A 79 8.49 6.28 -3.65
C LYS A 79 7.97 6.89 -4.96
N MET A 80 6.92 6.31 -5.52
CA MET A 80 6.40 6.68 -6.85
C MET A 80 5.24 7.67 -6.79
N THR A 81 4.52 7.73 -5.66
CA THR A 81 3.36 8.62 -5.49
C THR A 81 3.81 10.04 -5.08
N PRO A 82 3.25 11.11 -5.68
CA PRO A 82 3.51 12.48 -5.26
C PRO A 82 3.08 12.75 -3.81
N CYS A 83 3.75 13.67 -3.11
CA CYS A 83 3.44 13.96 -1.70
C CYS A 83 1.97 14.37 -1.47
N GLU A 84 1.36 15.10 -2.41
CA GLU A 84 -0.04 15.52 -2.33
C GLU A 84 -0.99 14.30 -2.30
N ASP A 85 -0.69 13.29 -3.12
CA ASP A 85 -1.49 12.06 -3.24
C ASP A 85 -1.18 11.04 -2.15
N VAL A 86 0.03 11.08 -1.54
CA VAL A 86 0.38 10.21 -0.41
C VAL A 86 -0.62 10.39 0.73
N LYS A 87 -0.99 11.64 1.03
CA LYS A 87 -1.89 11.97 2.12
C LYS A 87 -3.33 11.49 1.87
N SER A 88 -3.84 11.69 0.65
CA SER A 88 -5.21 11.33 0.28
C SER A 88 -5.41 9.85 0.00
N ASP A 89 -4.40 9.18 -0.57
CA ASP A 89 -4.56 7.85 -1.15
C ASP A 89 -3.73 6.78 -0.42
N VAL A 90 -2.48 7.08 -0.04
CA VAL A 90 -1.57 6.06 0.54
C VAL A 90 -1.74 5.93 2.06
N LEU A 91 -1.80 7.04 2.80
CA LEU A 91 -1.96 7.01 4.27
C LEU A 91 -3.23 6.25 4.73
N PRO A 92 -4.39 6.37 4.07
CA PRO A 92 -5.55 5.56 4.42
C PRO A 92 -5.32 4.04 4.38
N LEU A 93 -4.41 3.56 3.52
CA LEU A 93 -4.02 2.13 3.51
C LEU A 93 -3.29 1.76 4.80
N LEU A 94 -2.35 2.59 5.26
CA LEU A 94 -1.60 2.36 6.51
C LEU A 94 -2.52 2.41 7.72
N TYR A 95 -3.46 3.35 7.76
CA TYR A 95 -4.43 3.44 8.85
C TYR A 95 -5.29 2.19 8.91
N ARG A 96 -5.83 1.74 7.76
CA ARG A 96 -6.61 0.50 7.69
C ARG A 96 -5.80 -0.74 8.04
N ALA A 97 -4.52 -0.79 7.68
CA ALA A 97 -3.66 -1.92 8.03
C ALA A 97 -3.41 -2.03 9.54
N LEU A 98 -3.18 -0.90 10.22
CA LEU A 98 -3.03 -0.85 11.68
C LEU A 98 -4.33 -1.16 12.42
N GLU A 99 -5.48 -0.86 11.82
CA GLU A 99 -6.81 -1.08 12.39
C GLU A 99 -7.47 -2.40 11.93
N SER A 100 -6.80 -3.18 11.07
CA SER A 100 -7.29 -4.46 10.55
C SER A 100 -7.30 -5.55 11.62
N ASP A 101 -8.21 -6.52 11.54
CA ASP A 101 -8.21 -7.70 12.44
C ASP A 101 -7.18 -8.77 12.04
N SER A 102 -6.54 -8.62 10.87
CA SER A 102 -5.54 -9.55 10.37
C SER A 102 -4.18 -9.30 11.01
N GLN A 103 -3.72 -10.25 11.82
CA GLN A 103 -2.37 -10.24 12.42
C GLN A 103 -1.27 -10.01 11.38
N ASP A 104 -1.30 -10.76 10.27
CA ASP A 104 -0.27 -10.66 9.22
C ASP A 104 -0.18 -9.26 8.60
N ILE A 105 -1.31 -8.59 8.40
CA ILE A 105 -1.35 -7.22 7.85
C ILE A 105 -0.83 -6.21 8.86
N GLN A 106 -1.20 -6.35 10.14
CA GLN A 106 -0.70 -5.50 11.22
C GLN A 106 0.83 -5.62 11.31
N GLU A 107 1.35 -6.85 11.38
CA GLU A 107 2.79 -7.10 11.48
C GLU A 107 3.55 -6.60 10.26
N LEU A 108 3.03 -6.85 9.05
CA LEU A 108 3.63 -6.34 7.82
C LEU A 108 3.68 -4.81 7.84
N CYS A 109 2.57 -4.14 8.16
CA CYS A 109 2.53 -2.68 8.25
C CYS A 109 3.56 -2.13 9.25
N LEU A 110 3.62 -2.70 10.45
CA LEU A 110 4.57 -2.29 11.49
C LEU A 110 6.03 -2.53 11.09
N SER A 111 6.29 -3.58 10.31
CA SER A 111 7.65 -3.88 9.83
C SER A 111 8.15 -2.89 8.77
N VAL A 112 7.26 -2.44 7.88
CA VAL A 112 7.64 -1.60 6.74
C VAL A 112 7.61 -0.10 7.07
N LEU A 113 6.76 0.31 8.02
CA LEU A 113 6.54 1.72 8.37
C LEU A 113 7.82 2.50 8.72
N PRO A 114 8.76 1.95 9.52
CA PRO A 114 10.01 2.66 9.83
C PRO A 114 10.89 2.92 8.60
N THR A 115 10.87 2.02 7.61
CA THR A 115 11.72 2.12 6.40
C THR A 115 11.39 3.35 5.54
N PHE A 116 10.19 3.89 5.66
CA PHE A 116 9.74 5.03 4.87
C PHE A 116 9.15 6.15 5.73
N ALA A 117 9.43 6.16 7.03
CA ALA A 117 8.96 7.18 7.96
C ALA A 117 9.35 8.60 7.51
N GLU A 118 10.53 8.75 6.90
CA GLU A 118 11.03 10.03 6.34
C GLU A 118 10.20 10.55 5.15
N LEU A 119 9.48 9.67 4.44
CA LEU A 119 8.60 10.04 3.33
C LEU A 119 7.21 10.50 3.81
N ILE A 120 6.93 10.38 5.11
CA ILE A 120 5.65 10.74 5.73
C ILE A 120 5.80 12.06 6.46
N GLU A 121 4.89 13.00 6.21
CA GLU A 121 4.90 14.29 6.89
C GLU A 121 4.76 14.12 8.41
N TYR A 122 5.53 14.92 9.16
CA TYR A 122 5.53 14.89 10.63
C TYR A 122 4.14 14.98 11.27
N PRO A 123 3.18 15.82 10.80
CA PRO A 123 1.83 15.84 11.37
C PRO A 123 1.08 14.53 11.20
N ALA A 124 1.23 13.83 10.06
CA ALA A 124 0.60 12.53 9.84
C ALA A 124 1.21 11.45 10.75
N MET A 125 2.54 11.46 10.88
CA MET A 125 3.23 10.56 11.80
C MET A 125 2.78 10.76 13.25
N LYS A 126 2.87 12.00 13.75
CA LYS A 126 2.61 12.36 15.14
C LYS A 126 1.13 12.22 15.52
N ASN A 127 0.22 12.70 14.68
CA ASN A 127 -1.19 12.85 15.05
C ASN A 127 -2.07 11.70 14.57
N ALA A 128 -1.61 10.87 13.63
CA ALA A 128 -2.40 9.79 13.08
C ALA A 128 -1.77 8.40 13.25
N LEU A 129 -0.50 8.20 12.86
CA LEU A 129 0.14 6.88 12.91
C LEU A 129 0.54 6.47 14.32
N LEU A 130 1.30 7.30 15.04
CA LEU A 130 1.76 6.99 16.41
C LEU A 130 0.60 6.68 17.37
N PRO A 131 -0.52 7.44 17.39
CA PRO A 131 -1.67 7.11 18.23
C PRO A 131 -2.30 5.75 17.88
N ARG A 132 -2.32 5.38 16.60
CA ARG A 132 -2.83 4.07 16.14
C ARG A 132 -1.93 2.93 16.55
N ILE A 133 -0.61 3.08 16.37
CA ILE A 133 0.38 2.08 16.82
C ILE A 133 0.30 1.90 18.33
N LYS A 134 0.20 2.99 19.10
CA LYS A 134 0.02 2.93 20.56
C LYS A 134 -1.26 2.19 20.93
N ARG A 135 -2.39 2.51 20.29
CA ARG A 135 -3.67 1.83 20.52
C ARG A 135 -3.55 0.33 20.23
N LEU A 136 -3.00 -0.04 19.06
CA LEU A 136 -2.79 -1.42 18.65
C LEU A 136 -1.92 -2.19 19.65
N CYS A 137 -0.82 -1.58 20.11
CA CYS A 137 0.10 -2.18 21.09
C CYS A 137 -0.61 -2.56 22.40
N ILE A 138 -1.58 -1.74 22.83
CA ILE A 138 -2.33 -1.95 24.07
C ILE A 138 -3.49 -2.93 23.86
N SER A 139 -4.19 -2.84 22.73
CA SER A 139 -5.41 -3.63 22.49
C SER A 139 -5.16 -5.03 21.95
N THR A 140 -4.03 -5.28 21.28
CA THR A 140 -3.74 -6.57 20.67
C THR A 140 -3.51 -7.67 21.72
N SER A 141 -4.07 -8.85 21.48
CA SER A 141 -3.77 -10.08 22.23
C SER A 141 -2.50 -10.78 21.74
N PHE A 142 -1.98 -10.41 20.57
CA PHE A 142 -0.82 -11.04 19.97
C PHE A 142 0.48 -10.42 20.48
N VAL A 143 1.34 -11.24 21.08
CA VAL A 143 2.65 -10.78 21.59
C VAL A 143 3.54 -10.29 20.45
N SER A 144 3.52 -10.96 19.30
CA SER A 144 4.30 -10.59 18.12
C SER A 144 3.95 -9.18 17.61
N VAL A 145 2.66 -8.87 17.48
CA VAL A 145 2.19 -7.52 17.12
C VAL A 145 2.65 -6.49 18.14
N ARG A 146 2.56 -6.79 19.44
CA ARG A 146 3.02 -5.89 20.51
C ARG A 146 4.51 -5.59 20.41
N VAL A 147 5.33 -6.62 20.18
CA VAL A 147 6.79 -6.46 19.98
C VAL A 147 7.05 -5.61 18.73
N ASN A 148 6.37 -5.89 17.62
CA ASN A 148 6.52 -5.12 16.39
C ASN A 148 6.10 -3.65 16.55
N CYS A 149 5.09 -3.33 17.37
CA CYS A 149 4.75 -1.94 17.69
C CYS A 149 5.90 -1.22 18.38
N LEU A 150 6.52 -1.85 19.39
CA LEU A 150 7.63 -1.26 20.13
C LEU A 150 8.87 -1.08 19.24
N VAL A 151 9.18 -2.07 18.40
CA VAL A 151 10.27 -1.99 17.42
C VAL A 151 10.00 -0.88 16.40
N CYS A 152 8.77 -0.77 15.91
CA CYS A 152 8.37 0.26 14.95
C CYS A 152 8.50 1.68 15.51
N ILE A 153 8.28 1.89 16.81
CA ILE A 153 8.43 3.20 17.46
C ILE A 153 9.91 3.51 17.75
N GLY A 154 10.71 2.48 18.05
CA GLY A 154 12.12 2.64 18.42
C GLY A 154 13.06 2.85 17.23
N LYS A 155 12.65 2.48 16.02
CA LYS A 155 13.37 2.72 14.76
C LYS A 155 12.97 4.07 14.18
#